data_AF-A0A7C5SCP7-F1
#
_entry.id   AF-A0A7C5SCP7-F1
#
_cell.length_a   1.000
_cell.length_b   1.000
_cell.length_c   1.000
_cell.angle_alpha   90.00
_cell.angle_beta   90.00
_cell.angle_gamma   90.00
#
_symmetry.space_group_name_H-M   'P 1'
#
loop_
_entity.id
_entity.type
_entity.pdbx_description
1 polymer ?
#
loop_
_entity_poly.entity_id
_entity_poly.type
_entity_poly.pdbx_seq_one_letter_code
_entity_poly.pdbx_strand_id
1 'polypeptide(L)'
;MKFFMRHLTTLLVITLLLAGYGTSYSLTPEEAKETLKAFGPNVKILSVKKAPVKGFWEVIIQSGHKKGILYIDDARQYLFSGSLYDLKSLTNLTKKKYDEITRVDFSKIPLKDSIVLGNPKAEKKVVVFDDPDCPYCAKLHPELKKITKERKDVAFYIKMFPLVQIHPKAYEKSKAIMCQKTNDKALKLLEDAFAKKELPRPDCNTKAVDESISLGSRLGITGTPSLIFQNGRKISGAVNAETLKKLIDQNS
;
A
#
# COMPACT_ATOMS: atom_id res chain seq x y z
N MET A 1 -47.28 -46.07 -73.52
CA MET A 1 -48.33 -45.02 -73.62
C MET A 1 -48.51 -44.42 -72.24
N LYS A 2 -48.18 -43.13 -72.07
CA LYS A 2 -48.49 -42.24 -70.92
C LYS A 2 -47.81 -42.58 -69.58
N PHE A 3 -47.38 -41.67 -68.69
CA PHE A 3 -47.07 -40.23 -68.63
C PHE A 3 -46.74 -39.98 -67.14
N PHE A 4 -45.87 -39.00 -66.80
CA PHE A 4 -45.82 -38.29 -65.50
C PHE A 4 -45.39 -39.08 -64.23
N MET A 5 -44.69 -38.56 -63.21
CA MET A 5 -44.28 -37.21 -62.83
C MET A 5 -43.18 -37.29 -61.75
N ARG A 6 -42.29 -36.29 -61.73
CA ARG A 6 -41.23 -36.01 -60.75
C ARG A 6 -41.75 -35.92 -59.32
N HIS A 7 -41.01 -36.47 -58.35
CA HIS A 7 -40.80 -35.81 -57.06
C HIS A 7 -39.36 -36.02 -56.59
N LEU A 8 -38.52 -35.05 -56.98
CA LEU A 8 -37.20 -34.79 -56.42
C LEU A 8 -37.43 -34.19 -55.03
N THR A 9 -37.21 -34.97 -53.97
CA THR A 9 -37.22 -34.47 -52.59
C THR A 9 -35.94 -33.67 -52.35
N THR A 10 -36.01 -32.37 -52.58
CA THR A 10 -34.96 -31.41 -52.26
C THR A 10 -34.83 -31.32 -50.73
N LEU A 11 -33.83 -31.99 -50.16
CA LEU A 11 -33.47 -31.86 -48.76
C LEU A 11 -32.82 -30.47 -48.56
N LEU A 12 -33.59 -29.49 -48.08
CA LEU A 12 -33.09 -28.17 -47.75
C LEU A 12 -32.28 -28.26 -46.45
N VAL A 13 -30.96 -28.42 -46.55
CA VAL A 13 -30.05 -28.31 -45.40
C VAL A 13 -29.96 -26.82 -45.04
N ILE A 14 -30.81 -26.38 -44.10
CA ILE A 14 -30.69 -25.08 -43.45
C ILE A 14 -29.45 -25.15 -42.55
N THR A 15 -28.31 -24.72 -43.09
CA THR A 15 -27.13 -24.42 -42.28
C THR A 15 -27.44 -23.13 -41.54
N LEU A 16 -27.98 -23.28 -40.32
CA LEU A 16 -28.12 -22.20 -39.37
C LEU A 16 -26.70 -21.71 -39.05
N LEU A 17 -26.25 -20.64 -39.72
CA LEU A 17 -25.09 -19.88 -39.27
C LEU A 17 -25.44 -19.38 -37.86
N LEU A 18 -24.97 -20.09 -36.85
CA LEU A 18 -24.79 -19.55 -35.51
C LEU A 18 -23.78 -18.41 -35.66
N ALA A 19 -24.28 -17.23 -36.01
CA ALA A 19 -23.60 -15.99 -35.73
C ALA A 19 -23.31 -16.06 -34.23
N GLY A 20 -22.06 -16.33 -33.88
CA GLY A 20 -21.61 -16.31 -32.51
C GLY A 20 -21.92 -14.93 -31.96
N TYR A 21 -23.03 -14.81 -31.23
CA TYR A 21 -23.28 -13.72 -30.32
C TYR A 21 -22.21 -13.86 -29.24
N GLY A 22 -20.99 -13.41 -29.54
CA GLY A 22 -20.04 -13.05 -28.53
C GLY A 22 -20.69 -11.92 -27.77
N THR A 23 -21.38 -12.24 -26.68
CA THR A 23 -21.84 -11.27 -25.70
C THR A 23 -20.60 -10.49 -25.30
N SER A 24 -20.51 -9.25 -25.76
CA SER A 24 -19.43 -8.35 -25.36
C SER A 24 -19.66 -8.04 -23.89
N TYR A 25 -19.08 -8.85 -23.01
CA TYR A 25 -19.09 -8.60 -21.58
C TYR A 25 -18.28 -7.33 -21.32
N SER A 26 -18.99 -6.24 -21.05
CA SER A 26 -18.48 -5.00 -20.47
C SER A 26 -18.87 -4.92 -19.00
N LEU A 27 -18.00 -4.35 -18.17
CA LEU A 27 -18.33 -3.96 -16.81
C LEU A 27 -18.09 -2.46 -16.68
N THR A 28 -19.17 -1.67 -16.57
CA THR A 28 -19.04 -0.23 -16.31
C THR A 28 -18.81 0.06 -14.82
N PRO A 29 -18.32 1.25 -14.43
CA PRO A 29 -18.26 1.66 -13.04
C PRO A 29 -19.60 1.60 -12.30
N GLU A 30 -20.71 1.91 -12.98
CA GLU A 30 -22.08 1.85 -12.42
C GLU A 30 -22.50 0.41 -12.15
N GLU A 31 -22.25 -0.50 -13.10
CA GLU A 31 -22.52 -1.92 -12.92
C GLU A 31 -21.66 -2.51 -11.81
N ALA A 32 -20.36 -2.17 -11.76
CA ALA A 32 -19.48 -2.58 -10.67
C ALA A 32 -19.96 -2.05 -9.31
N LYS A 33 -20.46 -0.81 -9.27
CA LYS A 33 -21.05 -0.24 -8.06
C LYS A 33 -22.28 -1.02 -7.63
N GLU A 34 -23.18 -1.37 -8.55
CA GLU A 34 -24.36 -2.18 -8.29
C GLU A 34 -23.99 -3.55 -7.73
N THR A 35 -23.09 -4.28 -8.41
CA THR A 35 -22.59 -5.59 -7.99
C THR A 35 -21.98 -5.55 -6.59
N LEU A 36 -21.32 -4.45 -6.22
CA LEU A 36 -20.62 -4.31 -4.94
C LEU A 36 -21.47 -3.69 -3.82
N LYS A 37 -22.73 -3.31 -4.05
CA LYS A 37 -23.60 -2.74 -3.00
C LYS A 37 -23.72 -3.64 -1.77
N ALA A 38 -23.77 -4.96 -1.97
CA ALA A 38 -23.87 -5.95 -0.90
C ALA A 38 -22.63 -5.98 0.01
N PHE A 39 -21.46 -5.52 -0.47
CA PHE A 39 -20.21 -5.45 0.31
C PHE A 39 -20.13 -4.20 1.20
N GLY A 40 -21.08 -3.28 1.08
CA GLY A 40 -21.25 -2.16 2.00
C GLY A 40 -21.70 -0.87 1.29
N PRO A 41 -22.50 -0.03 1.97
CA PRO A 41 -23.12 1.14 1.35
C PRO A 41 -22.13 2.25 0.93
N ASN A 42 -20.90 2.24 1.43
CA ASN A 42 -19.92 3.32 1.27
C ASN A 42 -18.76 3.00 0.32
N VAL A 43 -18.88 1.95 -0.50
CA VAL A 43 -17.85 1.58 -1.48
C VAL A 43 -17.90 2.54 -2.67
N LYS A 44 -16.79 3.24 -2.92
CA LYS A 44 -16.58 4.05 -4.12
C LYS A 44 -15.79 3.26 -5.16
N ILE A 45 -16.28 3.20 -6.38
CA ILE A 45 -15.54 2.63 -7.51
C ILE A 45 -14.57 3.70 -8.03
N LEU A 46 -13.28 3.40 -8.01
CA LEU A 46 -12.23 4.30 -8.51
C LEU A 46 -11.81 3.95 -9.94
N SER A 47 -11.84 2.67 -10.30
CA SER A 47 -11.46 2.21 -11.64
C SER A 47 -12.04 0.84 -11.92
N VAL A 48 -12.39 0.58 -13.18
CA VAL A 48 -12.77 -0.72 -13.71
C VAL A 48 -12.01 -0.93 -15.01
N LYS A 49 -11.21 -2.00 -15.09
CA LYS A 49 -10.39 -2.34 -16.27
C LYS A 49 -10.36 -3.85 -16.47
N LYS A 50 -10.13 -4.32 -17.70
CA LYS A 50 -9.87 -5.75 -17.92
C LYS A 50 -8.62 -6.19 -17.14
N ALA A 51 -8.73 -7.30 -16.42
CA ALA A 51 -7.60 -7.90 -15.74
C ALA A 51 -6.68 -8.64 -16.73
N PRO A 52 -5.40 -8.86 -16.39
CA PRO A 52 -4.50 -9.70 -17.19
C PRO A 52 -4.96 -11.17 -17.28
N VAL A 53 -5.71 -11.66 -16.29
CA VAL A 53 -6.36 -12.97 -16.34
C VAL A 53 -7.63 -12.88 -17.18
N LYS A 54 -7.76 -13.74 -18.18
CA LYS A 54 -8.89 -13.74 -19.12
C LYS A 54 -10.21 -13.95 -18.37
N GLY A 55 -11.24 -13.23 -18.79
CA GLY A 55 -12.59 -13.36 -18.23
C GLY A 55 -12.82 -12.58 -16.94
N PHE A 56 -11.86 -11.77 -16.47
CA PHE A 56 -12.01 -10.95 -15.26
C PHE A 56 -11.71 -9.48 -15.49
N TRP A 57 -12.28 -8.66 -14.61
CA TRP A 57 -12.05 -7.24 -14.45
C TRP A 57 -11.29 -6.98 -13.16
N GLU A 58 -10.31 -6.08 -13.22
CA GLU A 58 -9.71 -5.45 -12.06
C GLU A 58 -10.58 -4.24 -11.68
N VAL A 59 -11.12 -4.27 -10.47
CA VAL A 59 -11.95 -3.19 -9.90
C VAL A 59 -11.22 -2.60 -8.71
N ILE A 60 -10.84 -1.33 -8.83
CA ILE A 60 -10.25 -0.58 -7.73
C ILE A 60 -11.37 0.09 -6.97
N ILE A 61 -11.43 -0.17 -5.67
CA ILE A 61 -12.42 0.41 -4.78
C ILE A 61 -11.79 1.26 -3.69
N GLN A 62 -12.59 2.13 -3.09
CA GLN A 62 -12.23 2.85 -1.88
C GLN A 62 -13.37 2.77 -0.86
N SER A 63 -13.00 2.43 0.37
CA SER A 63 -13.88 2.50 1.55
C SER A 63 -13.17 3.30 2.64
N GLY A 64 -13.75 4.45 3.00
CA GLY A 64 -13.08 5.45 3.83
C GLY A 64 -11.75 5.91 3.19
N HIS A 65 -10.64 5.75 3.91
CA HIS A 65 -9.28 6.06 3.45
C HIS A 65 -8.53 4.86 2.83
N LYS A 66 -9.13 3.66 2.84
CA LYS A 66 -8.49 2.44 2.35
C LYS A 66 -8.90 2.20 0.90
N LYS A 67 -7.91 1.93 0.06
CA LYS A 67 -8.13 1.42 -1.30
C LYS A 67 -8.00 -0.10 -1.31
N GLY A 68 -8.76 -0.76 -2.18
CA GLY A 68 -8.72 -2.21 -2.38
C GLY A 68 -8.76 -2.53 -3.87
N ILE A 69 -8.32 -3.74 -4.20
CA ILE A 69 -8.39 -4.29 -5.57
C ILE A 69 -9.18 -5.58 -5.47
N LEU A 70 -10.25 -5.67 -6.26
CA LEU A 70 -11.10 -6.83 -6.40
C LEU A 70 -11.05 -7.30 -7.84
N TYR A 71 -11.30 -8.59 -8.04
CA TYR A 71 -11.41 -9.18 -9.37
C TYR A 71 -12.81 -9.76 -9.54
N ILE A 72 -13.51 -9.33 -10.59
CA ILE A 72 -14.89 -9.73 -10.89
C ILE A 72 -14.92 -10.39 -12.27
N ASP A 73 -15.55 -11.55 -12.39
CA ASP A 73 -15.65 -12.24 -13.68
C ASP A 73 -16.61 -11.52 -14.65
N ASP A 74 -16.49 -11.83 -15.94
CA ASP A 74 -17.30 -11.24 -17.02
C ASP A 74 -18.81 -11.45 -16.83
N ALA A 75 -19.21 -12.55 -16.21
CA ALA A 75 -20.61 -12.85 -15.91
C ALA A 75 -21.12 -12.18 -14.62
N ARG A 76 -20.25 -11.51 -13.85
CA ARG A 76 -20.55 -10.89 -12.54
C ARG A 76 -21.10 -11.88 -11.51
N GLN A 77 -20.73 -13.14 -11.62
CA GLN A 77 -21.16 -14.23 -10.73
C GLN A 77 -20.15 -14.47 -9.61
N TYR A 78 -18.88 -14.21 -9.87
CA TYR A 78 -17.78 -14.52 -8.97
C TYR A 78 -16.91 -13.30 -8.73
N LEU A 79 -16.52 -13.15 -7.47
CA LEU A 79 -15.59 -12.14 -7.02
C LEU A 79 -14.50 -12.79 -6.20
N PHE A 80 -13.25 -12.39 -6.42
CA PHE A 80 -12.16 -12.74 -5.51
C PHE A 80 -11.33 -11.51 -5.12
N SER A 81 -10.75 -11.61 -3.92
CA SER A 81 -9.78 -10.67 -3.38
C SER A 81 -8.53 -11.46 -3.02
N GLY A 82 -7.36 -11.01 -3.47
CA GLY A 82 -6.13 -11.78 -3.32
C GLY A 82 -5.01 -11.26 -4.20
N SER A 83 -4.00 -12.09 -4.42
CA SER A 83 -2.84 -11.76 -5.26
C SER A 83 -2.91 -12.46 -6.60
N LEU A 84 -2.92 -11.68 -7.68
CA LEU A 84 -2.72 -12.16 -9.03
C LEU A 84 -1.22 -12.18 -9.34
N TYR A 85 -0.66 -13.36 -9.58
CA TYR A 85 0.74 -13.53 -9.98
C TYR A 85 0.83 -13.77 -11.50
N ASP A 86 1.73 -13.06 -12.17
CA ASP A 86 2.21 -13.49 -13.48
C ASP A 86 3.21 -14.64 -13.29
N LEU A 87 2.87 -15.84 -13.74
CA LEU A 87 3.70 -17.03 -13.56
C LEU A 87 4.99 -17.01 -14.40
N LYS A 88 5.06 -16.18 -15.45
CA LYS A 88 6.29 -16.07 -16.26
C LYS A 88 7.37 -15.30 -15.53
N SER A 89 7.01 -14.16 -14.94
CA SER A 89 7.95 -13.32 -14.18
C SER A 89 7.92 -13.56 -12.67
N LEU A 90 7.01 -14.41 -12.19
CA LEU A 90 6.66 -14.59 -10.77
C LEU A 90 6.28 -13.27 -10.05
N THR A 91 5.81 -12.27 -10.81
CA THR A 91 5.48 -10.95 -10.27
C THR A 91 4.07 -10.93 -9.69
N ASN A 92 3.92 -10.45 -8.46
CA ASN A 92 2.62 -10.13 -7.89
C ASN A 92 2.06 -8.82 -8.49
N LEU A 93 1.16 -8.95 -9.47
CA LEU A 93 0.57 -7.83 -10.20
C LEU A 93 -0.38 -7.00 -9.32
N THR A 94 -1.14 -7.65 -8.43
CA THR A 94 -2.03 -6.95 -7.51
C THR A 94 -1.24 -6.08 -6.55
N LYS A 95 -0.13 -6.58 -5.99
CA LYS A 95 0.76 -5.78 -5.12
C LYS A 95 1.37 -4.61 -5.87
N LYS A 96 1.82 -4.81 -7.11
CA LYS A 96 2.36 -3.74 -7.95
C LYS A 96 1.33 -2.63 -8.18
N LYS A 97 0.09 -3.00 -8.55
CA LYS A 97 -1.01 -2.04 -8.73
C LYS A 97 -1.40 -1.38 -7.41
N TYR A 98 -1.44 -2.13 -6.31
CA TYR A 98 -1.73 -1.60 -4.97
C TYR A 98 -0.72 -0.52 -4.56
N ASP A 99 0.58 -0.79 -4.75
CA ASP A 99 1.64 0.18 -4.48
C ASP A 99 1.47 1.45 -5.32
N GLU A 100 1.04 1.32 -6.57
CA GLU A 100 0.78 2.44 -7.48
C GLU A 100 -0.37 3.32 -6.99
N ILE A 101 -1.52 2.72 -6.66
CA ILE A 101 -2.72 3.48 -6.29
C ILE A 101 -2.67 4.04 -4.87
N THR A 102 -1.79 3.49 -4.02
CA THR A 102 -1.62 3.93 -2.62
C THR A 102 -0.43 4.85 -2.39
N ARG A 103 0.26 5.25 -3.46
CA ARG A 103 1.29 6.29 -3.39
C ARG A 103 0.73 7.55 -2.73
N VAL A 104 1.58 8.19 -1.94
CA VAL A 104 1.25 9.45 -1.26
C VAL A 104 2.03 10.60 -1.87
N ASP A 105 1.49 11.80 -1.76
CA ASP A 105 2.22 13.00 -2.15
C ASP A 105 3.26 13.35 -1.06
N PHE A 106 4.52 13.00 -1.31
CA PHE A 106 5.60 13.20 -0.35
C PHE A 106 5.79 14.68 0.02
N SER A 107 5.51 15.60 -0.91
CA SER A 107 5.64 17.05 -0.67
C SER A 107 4.71 17.56 0.43
N LYS A 108 3.62 16.83 0.71
CA LYS A 108 2.63 17.15 1.76
C LYS A 108 3.00 16.57 3.12
N ILE A 109 4.12 15.88 3.25
CA ILE A 109 4.57 15.29 4.51
C ILE A 109 5.49 16.30 5.22
N PRO A 110 5.04 16.93 6.33
CA PRO A 110 5.88 17.85 7.07
C PRO A 110 7.07 17.11 7.68
N LEU A 111 8.29 17.47 7.27
CA LEU A 111 9.51 16.85 7.80
C LEU A 111 9.91 17.41 9.17
N LYS A 112 9.36 18.57 9.56
CA LYS A 112 9.46 19.08 10.94
C LYS A 112 8.97 18.03 11.95
N ASP A 113 9.39 18.16 13.20
CA ASP A 113 8.98 17.28 14.28
C ASP A 113 9.31 15.79 14.00
N SER A 114 10.44 15.56 13.32
CA SER A 114 11.00 14.23 13.08
C SER A 114 12.38 14.13 13.73
N ILE A 115 12.75 12.93 14.17
CA ILE A 115 14.12 12.60 14.52
C ILE A 115 14.84 12.30 13.21
N VAL A 116 15.94 12.99 12.94
CA VAL A 116 16.73 12.83 11.73
C VAL A 116 17.87 11.85 12.00
N LEU A 117 17.93 10.78 11.20
CA LEU A 117 19.08 9.90 11.13
C LEU A 117 19.77 10.10 9.78
N GLY A 118 21.05 10.49 9.81
CA GLY A 118 21.83 10.85 8.62
C GLY A 118 22.01 12.36 8.47
N ASN A 119 22.36 12.81 7.26
CA ASN A 119 22.60 14.23 6.98
C ASN A 119 21.26 14.95 6.71
N PRO A 120 20.81 15.94 7.51
CA PRO A 120 19.54 16.64 7.27
C PRO A 120 19.48 17.39 5.92
N LYS A 121 20.63 17.60 5.26
CA LYS A 121 20.74 18.18 3.91
C LYS A 121 20.84 17.13 2.79
N ALA A 122 20.67 15.84 3.11
CA ALA A 122 20.67 14.77 2.13
C ALA A 122 19.61 15.01 1.05
N GLU A 123 19.98 14.70 -0.19
CA GLU A 123 19.09 14.77 -1.35
C GLU A 123 17.95 13.75 -1.22
N LYS A 124 18.30 12.52 -0.82
CA LYS A 124 17.36 11.41 -0.72
C LYS A 124 16.80 11.33 0.69
N LYS A 125 15.48 11.40 0.79
CA LYS A 125 14.75 11.49 2.06
C LYS A 125 13.73 10.37 2.15
N VAL A 126 13.72 9.67 3.27
CA VAL A 126 12.73 8.64 3.56
C VAL A 126 12.09 8.95 4.89
N VAL A 127 10.76 9.02 4.92
CA VAL A 127 10.01 9.19 6.17
C VAL A 127 9.71 7.82 6.76
N VAL A 128 9.98 7.65 8.05
CA VAL A 128 9.77 6.39 8.76
C VAL A 128 8.78 6.62 9.89
N PHE A 129 7.59 6.02 9.82
CA PHE A 129 6.67 5.95 10.95
C PHE A 129 7.12 4.79 11.85
N ASP A 130 7.47 5.13 13.09
CA ASP A 130 8.21 4.27 14.00
C ASP A 130 7.56 4.26 15.39
N ASP A 131 7.72 3.18 16.14
CA ASP A 131 7.16 3.00 17.46
C ASP A 131 8.26 2.49 18.41
N PRO A 132 8.54 3.20 19.52
CA PRO A 132 9.65 2.88 20.43
C PRO A 132 9.52 1.51 21.12
N ASP A 133 8.32 0.92 21.17
CA ASP A 133 8.09 -0.42 21.74
C ASP A 133 7.95 -1.51 20.66
N CYS A 134 7.99 -1.15 19.38
CA CYS A 134 7.83 -2.11 18.30
C CYS A 134 9.14 -2.89 18.03
N PRO A 135 9.14 -4.24 18.15
CA PRO A 135 10.34 -5.04 17.92
C PRO A 135 10.83 -5.00 16.47
N TYR A 136 9.94 -4.78 15.49
CA TYR A 136 10.34 -4.63 14.10
C TYR A 136 10.97 -3.26 13.82
N CYS A 137 10.58 -2.21 14.54
CA CYS A 137 11.25 -0.91 14.46
C CYS A 137 12.68 -1.02 15.02
N ALA A 138 12.82 -1.66 16.19
CA ALA A 138 14.12 -1.99 16.76
C ALA A 138 15.01 -2.82 15.81
N LYS A 139 14.41 -3.73 15.01
CA LYS A 139 15.12 -4.49 13.97
C LYS A 139 15.52 -3.64 12.75
N LEU A 140 14.68 -2.70 12.34
CA LEU A 140 14.95 -1.83 11.18
C LEU A 140 16.01 -0.77 11.50
N HIS A 141 16.02 -0.21 12.71
CA HIS A 141 16.87 0.93 13.07
C HIS A 141 18.37 0.73 12.80
N PRO A 142 19.01 -0.41 13.15
CA PRO A 142 20.40 -0.68 12.79
C PRO A 142 20.66 -0.67 11.27
N GLU A 143 19.70 -1.14 10.47
CA GLU A 143 19.80 -1.12 9.01
C GLU A 143 19.79 0.32 8.48
N LEU A 144 18.96 1.21 9.03
CA LEU A 144 18.96 2.65 8.70
C LEU A 144 20.31 3.30 9.05
N LYS A 145 20.89 2.96 10.21
CA LYS A 145 22.20 3.45 10.64
C LYS A 145 23.30 2.98 9.69
N LYS A 146 23.25 1.72 9.26
CA LYS A 146 24.20 1.18 8.27
C LYS A 146 24.15 1.98 6.96
N ILE A 147 22.95 2.30 6.46
CA ILE A 147 22.80 3.12 5.26
C ILE A 147 23.42 4.50 5.45
N THR A 148 23.07 5.24 6.50
CA THR A 148 23.55 6.63 6.69
C THR A 148 25.04 6.73 7.03
N LYS A 149 25.64 5.64 7.53
CA LYS A 149 27.09 5.52 7.68
C LYS A 149 27.77 5.47 6.30
N GLU A 150 27.24 4.65 5.39
CA GLU A 150 27.80 4.39 4.06
C GLU A 150 27.39 5.44 3.01
N ARG A 151 26.24 6.09 3.18
CA ARG A 151 25.61 7.00 2.21
C ARG A 151 25.25 8.33 2.83
N LYS A 152 25.97 9.38 2.42
CA LYS A 152 25.74 10.76 2.88
C LYS A 152 24.64 11.49 2.10
N ASP A 153 24.21 10.90 0.99
CA ASP A 153 23.09 11.36 0.17
C ASP A 153 21.71 10.92 0.70
N VAL A 154 21.66 10.17 1.81
CA VAL A 154 20.41 9.67 2.42
C VAL A 154 20.20 10.21 3.83
N ALA A 155 18.95 10.59 4.14
CA ALA A 155 18.47 10.80 5.50
C ALA A 155 17.10 10.16 5.74
N PHE A 156 16.95 9.62 6.94
CA PHE A 156 15.69 9.10 7.44
C PHE A 156 15.07 10.11 8.41
N TYR A 157 13.82 10.47 8.17
CA TYR A 157 13.02 11.34 9.02
C TYR A 157 12.03 10.46 9.79
N ILE A 158 12.41 10.14 11.02
CA ILE A 158 11.68 9.22 11.89
C ILE A 158 10.58 10.00 12.62
N LYS A 159 9.35 9.55 12.47
CA LYS A 159 8.14 10.10 13.08
C LYS A 159 7.53 9.09 14.04
N MET A 160 7.27 9.51 15.27
CA MET A 160 6.69 8.63 16.28
C MET A 160 5.22 8.31 15.96
N PHE A 161 4.89 7.03 15.87
CA PHE A 161 3.57 6.49 15.58
C PHE A 161 3.27 5.33 16.55
N PRO A 162 3.06 5.64 17.84
CA PRO A 162 2.84 4.62 18.87
C PRO A 162 1.51 3.88 18.63
N LEU A 163 1.57 2.56 18.48
CA LEU A 163 0.43 1.67 18.33
C LEU A 163 -0.11 1.29 19.71
N VAL A 164 -0.66 2.27 20.43
CA VAL A 164 -1.07 2.16 21.85
C VAL A 164 -1.99 0.98 22.19
N GLN A 165 -2.73 0.48 21.20
CA GLN A 165 -3.59 -0.71 21.33
C GLN A 165 -2.81 -2.00 21.64
N ILE A 166 -1.52 -2.06 21.26
CA ILE A 166 -0.63 -3.20 21.51
C ILE A 166 0.65 -2.79 22.24
N HIS A 167 0.99 -1.49 22.25
CA HIS A 167 2.13 -0.92 22.97
C HIS A 167 1.68 0.20 23.92
N PRO A 168 1.09 -0.12 25.07
CA PRO A 168 0.43 0.86 25.94
C PRO A 168 1.37 1.95 26.49
N LYS A 169 2.68 1.69 26.55
CA LYS A 169 3.70 2.66 27.03
C LYS A 169 4.33 3.48 25.89
N ALA A 170 4.10 3.11 24.63
CA ALA A 170 4.78 3.73 23.49
C ALA A 170 4.46 5.21 23.35
N TYR A 171 3.26 5.66 23.71
CA TYR A 171 2.87 7.06 23.62
C TYR A 171 3.68 7.95 24.58
N GLU A 172 3.78 7.56 25.85
CA GLU A 172 4.57 8.30 26.85
C GLU A 172 6.05 8.32 26.46
N LYS A 173 6.61 7.18 26.04
CA LYS A 173 7.99 7.08 25.54
C LYS A 173 8.22 7.98 24.32
N SER A 174 7.30 7.97 23.36
CA SER A 174 7.34 8.84 22.18
C SER A 174 7.37 10.31 22.58
N LYS A 175 6.57 10.72 23.56
CA LYS A 175 6.61 12.09 24.08
C LYS A 175 7.95 12.42 24.74
N ALA A 176 8.50 11.53 25.56
CA ALA A 176 9.79 11.74 26.21
C ALA A 176 10.93 11.91 25.20
N ILE A 177 10.90 11.11 24.12
CA ILE A 177 11.81 11.22 22.98
C ILE A 177 11.64 12.57 22.26
N MET A 178 10.41 12.95 21.92
CA MET A 178 10.13 14.17 21.17
C MET A 178 10.25 15.47 21.99
N CYS A 179 10.36 15.37 23.32
CA CYS A 179 10.66 16.52 24.18
C CYS A 179 12.15 16.87 24.24
N GLN A 180 13.03 16.02 23.71
CA GLN A 180 14.46 16.29 23.74
C GLN A 180 14.81 17.52 22.91
N LYS A 181 15.62 18.41 23.50
CA LYS A 181 16.03 19.69 22.88
C LYS A 181 16.92 19.55 21.65
N THR A 182 17.53 18.37 21.46
CA THR A 182 18.44 18.11 20.34
C THR A 182 18.13 16.78 19.69
N ASN A 183 18.40 16.70 18.39
CA ASN A 183 18.22 15.49 17.60
C ASN A 183 19.00 14.30 18.18
N ASP A 184 20.25 14.51 18.59
CA ASP A 184 21.10 13.43 19.11
C ASP A 184 20.57 12.84 20.42
N LYS A 185 20.00 13.69 21.29
CA LYS A 185 19.34 13.22 22.51
C LYS A 185 18.05 12.45 22.19
N ALA A 186 17.24 12.94 21.26
CA ALA A 186 16.04 12.22 20.82
C ALA A 186 16.39 10.85 20.24
N LEU A 187 17.38 10.80 19.34
CA LEU A 187 17.88 9.56 18.74
C LEU A 187 18.42 8.60 19.80
N LYS A 188 19.16 9.11 20.79
CA LYS A 188 19.67 8.29 21.90
C LYS A 188 18.56 7.69 22.74
N LEU A 189 17.52 8.46 23.09
CA LEU A 189 16.37 7.94 23.84
C LEU A 189 15.56 6.92 23.02
N LEU A 190 15.42 7.12 21.71
CA LEU A 190 14.79 6.13 20.83
C LEU A 190 15.57 4.81 20.85
N GLU A 191 16.90 4.87 20.75
CA GLU A 191 17.77 3.69 20.85
C GLU A 191 17.71 3.01 22.22
N ASP A 192 17.61 3.79 23.30
CA ASP A 192 17.43 3.25 24.65
C ASP A 192 16.07 2.55 24.81
N ALA A 193 15.00 3.08 24.19
CA ALA A 193 13.70 2.40 24.14
C ALA A 193 13.78 1.06 23.40
N PHE A 194 14.42 1.02 22.23
CA PHE A 194 14.64 -0.23 21.49
C PHE A 194 15.49 -1.25 22.27
N ALA A 195 16.44 -0.76 23.07
CA ALA A 195 17.21 -1.57 24.01
C ALA A 195 16.43 -1.95 25.29
N LYS A 196 15.13 -1.65 25.35
CA LYS A 196 14.21 -1.92 26.46
C LYS A 196 14.62 -1.26 27.79
N LYS A 197 15.39 -0.18 27.73
CA LYS A 197 15.70 0.61 28.93
C LYS A 197 14.50 1.45 29.34
N GLU A 198 14.45 1.78 30.62
CA GLU A 198 13.50 2.77 31.11
C GLU A 198 13.87 4.15 30.58
N LEU A 199 12.84 4.90 30.16
CA LEU A 199 12.99 6.28 29.71
C LEU A 199 12.51 7.24 30.80
N PRO A 200 13.05 8.46 30.85
CA PRO A 200 12.51 9.50 31.72
C PRO A 200 11.07 9.83 31.33
N ARG A 201 10.31 10.38 32.27
CA ARG A 201 9.01 10.98 31.95
C ARG A 201 9.20 12.17 30.99
N PRO A 202 8.21 12.46 30.12
CA PRO A 202 8.24 13.66 29.29
C PRO A 202 8.38 14.92 30.16
N ASP A 203 9.35 15.78 29.83
CA ASP A 203 9.63 17.03 30.53
C ASP A 203 9.02 18.26 29.83
N CYS A 204 8.22 18.03 28.79
CA CYS A 204 7.59 19.07 27.98
C CYS A 204 6.16 18.70 27.54
N ASN A 205 5.40 19.70 27.10
CA ASN A 205 4.14 19.49 26.39
C ASN A 205 4.35 19.61 24.88
N THR A 206 4.43 18.48 24.18
CA THR A 206 4.61 18.41 22.72
C THR A 206 3.37 17.88 22.01
N LYS A 207 3.05 18.46 20.84
CA LYS A 207 2.01 17.96 19.92
C LYS A 207 2.57 17.08 18.80
N ALA A 208 3.90 16.93 18.71
CA ALA A 208 4.57 16.21 17.62
C ALA A 208 4.07 14.77 17.45
N VAL A 209 3.82 14.08 18.56
CA VAL A 209 3.31 12.70 18.56
C VAL A 209 1.88 12.64 18.01
N ASP A 210 0.99 13.51 18.48
CA ASP A 210 -0.41 13.55 18.03
C ASP A 210 -0.52 13.96 16.55
N GLU A 211 0.29 14.95 16.12
CA GLU A 211 0.37 15.37 14.72
C GLU A 211 0.87 14.23 13.82
N SER A 212 1.86 13.45 14.29
CA SER A 212 2.38 12.29 13.58
C SER A 212 1.35 11.15 13.48
N ILE A 213 0.62 10.85 14.57
CA ILE A 213 -0.47 9.86 14.56
C ILE A 213 -1.56 10.26 13.57
N SER A 214 -1.97 11.53 13.61
CA SER A 214 -2.99 12.08 12.71
C SER A 214 -2.54 12.02 11.25
N LEU A 215 -1.28 12.38 10.99
CA LEU A 215 -0.67 12.30 9.66
C LEU A 215 -0.60 10.86 9.15
N GLY A 216 -0.05 9.93 9.93
CA GLY A 216 0.04 8.51 9.54
C GLY A 216 -1.34 7.92 9.23
N SER A 217 -2.36 8.26 10.03
CA SER A 217 -3.74 7.84 9.79
C SER A 217 -4.27 8.35 8.44
N ARG A 218 -4.06 9.63 8.11
CA ARG A 218 -4.46 10.21 6.80
C ARG A 218 -3.70 9.58 5.63
N LEU A 219 -2.45 9.19 5.83
CA LEU A 219 -1.62 8.51 4.82
C LEU A 219 -1.91 7.00 4.71
N GLY A 220 -2.83 6.49 5.54
CA GLY A 220 -3.22 5.07 5.57
C GLY A 220 -2.16 4.16 6.17
N ILE A 221 -1.32 4.67 7.07
CA ILE A 221 -0.38 3.86 7.85
C ILE A 221 -1.15 3.07 8.90
N THR A 222 -1.00 1.76 8.90
CA THR A 222 -1.70 0.83 9.79
C THR A 222 -0.77 0.03 10.69
N GLY A 223 0.55 0.22 10.57
CA GLY A 223 1.55 -0.52 11.34
C GLY A 223 2.94 0.09 11.22
N THR A 224 3.81 -0.31 12.13
CA THR A 224 5.20 0.17 12.23
C THR A 224 6.20 -1.00 12.14
N PRO A 225 7.40 -0.80 11.56
CA PRO A 225 7.80 0.42 10.87
C PRO A 225 7.07 0.56 9.52
N SER A 226 6.81 1.78 9.09
CA SER A 226 6.36 2.07 7.73
C SER A 226 7.20 3.16 7.11
N LEU A 227 7.78 2.88 5.94
CA LEU A 227 8.65 3.77 5.19
C LEU A 227 7.87 4.40 4.04
N ILE A 228 8.09 5.70 3.83
CA ILE A 228 7.58 6.46 2.69
C ILE A 228 8.76 7.09 1.96
N PHE A 229 8.91 6.75 0.68
CA PHE A 229 9.97 7.24 -0.20
C PHE A 229 9.51 8.50 -0.95
N GLN A 230 10.45 9.26 -1.52
CA GLN A 230 10.20 10.54 -2.19
C GLN A 230 9.21 10.44 -3.36
N ASN A 231 9.22 9.34 -4.11
CA ASN A 231 8.23 9.09 -5.16
C ASN A 231 6.83 8.71 -4.63
N GLY A 232 6.62 8.77 -3.31
CA GLY A 232 5.35 8.47 -2.66
C GLY A 232 5.10 7.00 -2.35
N ARG A 233 5.99 6.09 -2.77
CA ARG A 233 5.84 4.66 -2.49
C ARG A 233 5.92 4.41 -0.99
N LYS A 234 5.06 3.51 -0.50
CA LYS A 234 5.06 3.05 0.89
C LYS A 234 5.54 1.61 0.99
N ILE A 235 6.31 1.31 2.02
CA ILE A 235 6.71 -0.04 2.39
C ILE A 235 6.43 -0.21 3.88
N SER A 236 5.71 -1.27 4.23
CA SER A 236 5.45 -1.61 5.63
C SER A 236 6.30 -2.81 6.06
N GLY A 237 6.78 -2.76 7.30
CA GLY A 237 7.63 -3.78 7.90
C GLY A 237 9.13 -3.48 7.79
N ALA A 238 9.90 -4.22 8.58
CA ALA A 238 11.36 -4.12 8.59
C ALA A 238 11.97 -4.78 7.35
N VAL A 239 12.98 -4.14 6.77
CA VAL A 239 13.77 -4.63 5.63
C VAL A 239 15.26 -4.53 5.97
N ASN A 240 16.08 -5.42 5.41
CA ASN A 240 17.53 -5.34 5.57
C ASN A 240 18.15 -4.20 4.73
N ALA A 241 19.38 -3.80 5.05
CA ALA A 241 20.07 -2.70 4.40
C ALA A 241 20.25 -2.92 2.89
N GLU A 242 20.50 -4.15 2.44
CA GLU A 242 20.66 -4.43 1.00
C GLU A 242 19.37 -4.14 0.23
N THR A 243 18.24 -4.62 0.75
CA THR A 243 16.92 -4.36 0.18
C THR A 243 16.58 -2.88 0.26
N LEU A 244 16.90 -2.24 1.40
CA LEU A 244 16.64 -0.82 1.60
C LEU A 244 17.41 0.06 0.62
N LYS A 245 18.68 -0.25 0.30
CA LYS A 245 19.44 0.46 -0.75
C LYS A 245 18.73 0.39 -2.09
N LYS A 246 18.34 -0.81 -2.52
CA LYS A 246 17.60 -1.04 -3.77
C LYS A 246 16.29 -0.24 -3.78
N LEU A 247 15.55 -0.24 -2.67
CA LEU A 247 14.32 0.53 -2.53
C LEU A 247 14.57 2.04 -2.60
N ILE A 248 15.60 2.55 -1.93
CA ILE A 248 15.96 3.97 -2.02
C ILE A 248 16.26 4.32 -3.47
N ASP A 249 17.15 3.60 -4.14
CA ASP A 249 17.60 3.97 -5.49
C ASP A 249 16.47 3.89 -6.54
N GLN A 250 15.49 3.01 -6.33
CA GLN A 250 14.31 2.90 -7.19
C GLN A 250 13.19 3.92 -6.88
N ASN A 251 13.26 4.61 -5.73
CA ASN A 251 12.13 5.40 -5.21
C ASN A 251 12.53 6.79 -4.68
N SER A 252 13.78 7.20 -4.92
CA SER A 252 14.30 8.55 -4.67
C SER A 252 13.77 9.54 -5.70
#